data_AF-A0A8C5NQB0-F1
#
_entry.id   AF-A0A8C5NQB0-F1
#
_cell.length_a   1.000
_cell.length_b   1.000
_cell.length_c   1.000
_cell.angle_alpha   90.00
_cell.angle_beta   90.00
_cell.angle_gamma   90.00
#
_symmetry.space_group_name_H-M   'P 1'
#
loop_
_entity.id
_entity.type
_entity.pdbx_description
1 polymer ?
#
loop_
_entity_poly.entity_id
_entity_poly.type
_entity_poly.pdbx_seq_one_letter_code
_entity_poly.pdbx_strand_id
1 'polypeptide(L)'
;MAPVNRDLPSNCLSVDTRNLKYIVDPYNEGREAEALSPSRKMQEILEKYRALLKVQWEGVIGHMCAPSQAEWEQLLTSCSAFLFYGMERFMSHVLLNWLVAMNIPKCRLVILLDLVRSQQSYQRIANADLHKSCLRIALERPTETAMLLSLTGVGSVVAMQWYTSLEENAGRLETLFENLLSFGRTTGQTIHVLQKSRSHGKRHSMKNSRSSPEDKIEEQTLCTSSDPPASHPSCFNCVLYGLPNIILM
;
A
#
# COMPACT_ATOMS: atom_id res chain seq x y z
N MET A 1 -18.13 17.68 -8.50
CA MET A 1 -18.24 16.31 -9.08
C MET A 1 -19.22 15.52 -8.25
N ALA A 2 -20.17 14.84 -8.91
CA ALA A 2 -21.16 13.99 -8.26
C ALA A 2 -20.50 12.69 -7.73
N PRO A 3 -21.06 12.03 -6.70
CA PRO A 3 -20.59 10.71 -6.29
C PRO A 3 -20.67 9.77 -7.50
N VAL A 4 -19.59 9.04 -7.77
CA VAL A 4 -19.53 8.13 -8.91
C VAL A 4 -20.45 6.95 -8.61
N ASN A 5 -21.70 7.03 -9.07
CA ASN A 5 -22.63 5.91 -9.00
C ASN A 5 -22.12 4.85 -9.98
N ARG A 6 -21.44 3.82 -9.46
CA ARG A 6 -20.85 2.74 -10.26
C ARG A 6 -21.74 1.53 -10.16
N ASP A 7 -22.26 1.07 -11.30
CA ASP A 7 -22.89 -0.24 -11.38
C ASP A 7 -21.84 -1.32 -11.09
N LEU A 8 -22.11 -2.18 -10.10
CA LEU A 8 -21.22 -3.28 -9.73
C LEU A 8 -21.17 -4.31 -10.86
N PRO A 9 -19.99 -4.61 -11.44
CA PRO A 9 -19.87 -5.75 -12.35
C PRO A 9 -20.23 -7.05 -11.61
N SER A 10 -20.95 -7.95 -12.28
CA SER A 10 -21.48 -9.19 -11.67
C SER A 10 -20.41 -10.11 -11.07
N ASN A 11 -19.16 -9.97 -11.50
CA ASN A 11 -18.00 -10.73 -11.03
C ASN A 11 -17.17 -9.99 -9.98
N CYS A 12 -17.61 -8.85 -9.45
CA CYS A 12 -16.88 -8.06 -8.47
C CYS A 12 -17.53 -8.13 -7.09
N LEU A 13 -16.71 -7.98 -6.05
CA LEU A 13 -17.15 -7.89 -4.65
C LEU A 13 -17.02 -6.44 -4.18
N SER A 14 -18.14 -5.81 -3.85
CA SER A 14 -18.14 -4.44 -3.34
C SER A 14 -17.72 -4.39 -1.87
N VAL A 15 -16.89 -3.41 -1.55
CA VAL A 15 -16.48 -3.07 -0.19
C VAL A 15 -16.86 -1.62 0.08
N ASP A 16 -17.65 -1.40 1.12
CA ASP A 16 -18.15 -0.08 1.52
C ASP A 16 -16.98 0.81 1.97
N THR A 17 -16.68 1.85 1.20
CA THR A 17 -15.61 2.80 1.51
C THR A 17 -15.88 3.63 2.74
N ARG A 18 -17.14 3.78 3.18
CA ARG A 18 -17.47 4.58 4.37
C ARG A 18 -16.87 4.01 5.63
N ASN A 19 -16.72 2.68 5.67
CA ASN A 19 -16.14 1.93 6.77
C ASN A 19 -14.67 1.55 6.54
N LEU A 20 -13.96 2.29 5.69
CA LEU A 20 -12.50 2.21 5.61
C LEU A 20 -11.90 2.81 6.88
N LYS A 21 -10.99 2.06 7.51
CA LYS A 21 -10.26 2.48 8.70
C LYS A 21 -8.77 2.44 8.46
N TYR A 22 -8.01 3.19 9.26
CA TYR A 22 -6.56 3.25 9.06
C TYR A 22 -5.76 3.41 10.35
N ILE A 23 -4.52 2.96 10.30
CA ILE A 23 -3.47 3.29 11.26
C ILE A 23 -2.22 3.70 10.48
N VAL A 24 -1.74 4.92 10.72
CA VAL A 24 -0.60 5.51 10.02
C VAL A 24 0.48 5.94 11.00
N ASP A 25 1.71 5.48 10.72
CA ASP A 25 2.94 5.77 11.45
C ASP A 25 2.75 5.72 12.97
N PRO A 26 2.35 4.60 13.59
CA PRO A 26 1.93 4.53 15.00
C PRO A 26 2.86 5.19 16.01
N TYR A 27 4.17 5.19 15.72
CA TYR A 27 5.22 5.70 16.60
C TYR A 27 5.82 7.03 16.11
N ASN A 28 5.26 7.64 15.05
CA ASN A 28 5.75 8.87 14.43
C ASN A 28 7.24 8.81 14.04
N GLU A 29 7.69 7.62 13.63
CA GLU A 29 9.08 7.29 13.30
C GLU A 29 9.43 7.70 11.86
N GLY A 30 8.44 8.14 11.07
CA GLY A 30 8.60 8.59 9.67
C GLY A 30 8.60 10.09 9.48
N ARG A 31 8.48 10.87 10.56
CA ARG A 31 8.37 12.32 10.51
C ARG A 31 9.54 13.03 9.82
N GLU A 32 10.74 12.44 9.87
CA GLU A 32 11.99 13.04 9.34
C GLU A 32 11.93 13.25 7.82
N ALA A 33 11.13 12.45 7.11
CA ALA A 33 10.96 12.58 5.67
C ALA A 33 9.94 13.66 5.27
N GLU A 34 9.40 14.41 6.23
CA GLU A 34 8.63 15.62 5.99
C GLU A 34 7.51 15.41 4.96
N ALA A 35 7.65 15.93 3.73
CA ALA A 35 6.68 15.81 2.64
C ALA A 35 6.40 14.36 2.22
N LEU A 36 7.33 13.44 2.48
CA LEU A 36 7.19 12.01 2.20
C LEU A 36 6.84 11.20 3.45
N SER A 37 6.66 11.87 4.60
CA SER A 37 6.27 11.17 5.83
C SER A 37 4.89 10.51 5.66
N PRO A 38 4.67 9.33 6.27
CA PRO A 38 3.39 8.64 6.12
C PRO A 38 2.22 9.47 6.62
N SER A 39 2.41 10.19 7.74
CA SER A 39 1.42 11.08 8.34
C SER A 39 0.98 12.19 7.39
N ARG A 40 1.92 12.93 6.76
CA ARG A 40 1.57 14.01 5.81
C ARG A 40 0.89 13.45 4.57
N LYS A 41 1.40 12.34 4.01
CA LYS A 41 0.80 11.70 2.83
C LYS A 41 -0.61 11.18 3.09
N MET A 42 -0.87 10.63 4.27
CA MET A 42 -2.22 10.23 4.65
C MET A 42 -3.16 11.44 4.78
N GLN A 43 -2.70 12.56 5.34
CA GLN A 43 -3.50 13.79 5.43
C GLN A 43 -3.91 14.30 4.04
N GLU A 44 -2.99 14.31 3.07
CA GLU A 44 -3.29 14.68 1.67
C GLU A 44 -4.39 13.78 1.07
N ILE A 45 -4.31 12.46 1.31
CA ILE A 45 -5.34 11.51 0.86
C ILE A 45 -6.68 11.79 1.54
N LEU A 46 -6.69 12.01 2.87
CA LEU A 46 -7.91 12.31 3.62
C LEU A 46 -8.59 13.59 3.13
N GLU A 47 -7.83 14.66 2.91
CA GLU A 47 -8.37 15.93 2.39
C GLU A 47 -8.95 15.76 0.98
N LYS A 48 -8.20 15.09 0.09
CA LYS A 48 -8.63 14.82 -1.29
C LYS A 48 -9.95 14.05 -1.33
N TYR A 49 -10.06 12.95 -0.57
CA TYR A 49 -11.24 12.08 -0.64
C TYR A 49 -12.38 12.49 0.27
N ARG A 50 -12.14 13.27 1.33
CA ARG A 50 -13.21 13.91 2.11
C ARG A 50 -14.05 14.83 1.23
N ALA A 51 -13.40 15.62 0.38
CA ALA A 51 -14.10 16.49 -0.57
C ALA A 51 -14.87 15.70 -1.64
N LEU A 52 -14.29 14.60 -2.14
CA LEU A 52 -14.87 13.80 -3.22
C LEU A 52 -16.01 12.89 -2.77
N LEU A 53 -15.87 12.20 -1.64
CA LEU A 53 -16.79 11.17 -1.17
C LEU A 53 -17.71 11.65 -0.04
N LYS A 54 -17.43 12.83 0.55
CA LYS A 54 -18.12 13.34 1.76
C LYS A 54 -18.09 12.35 2.92
N VAL A 55 -17.03 11.55 3.02
CA VAL A 55 -16.78 10.58 4.08
C VAL A 55 -15.66 11.09 4.98
N GLN A 56 -15.74 10.76 6.26
CA GLN A 56 -14.65 10.92 7.21
C GLN A 56 -14.26 9.53 7.72
N TRP A 57 -13.10 9.05 7.30
CA TRP A 57 -12.57 7.77 7.76
C TRP A 57 -12.05 7.87 9.18
N GLU A 58 -12.28 6.81 9.95
CA GLU A 58 -11.82 6.67 11.33
C GLU A 58 -10.42 6.05 11.34
N GLY A 59 -9.50 6.62 12.10
CA GLY A 59 -8.16 6.07 12.22
C GLY A 59 -7.21 6.86 13.09
N VAL A 60 -6.00 6.31 13.26
CA VAL A 60 -4.94 6.89 14.08
C VAL A 60 -3.77 7.31 13.21
N ILE A 61 -3.17 8.46 13.52
CA ILE A 61 -1.94 8.98 12.91
C ILE A 61 -0.96 9.27 14.04
N GLY A 62 0.29 8.78 13.96
CA GLY A 62 1.22 8.74 15.08
C GLY A 62 1.58 10.05 15.78
N HIS A 63 1.43 11.20 15.14
CA HIS A 63 1.65 12.48 15.81
C HIS A 63 0.59 12.79 16.89
N MET A 64 -0.51 12.01 16.95
CA MET A 64 -1.55 12.12 17.98
C MET A 64 -1.22 11.26 19.20
N CYS A 65 -1.12 9.94 19.01
CA CYS A 65 -0.80 8.95 20.05
C CYS A 65 -0.43 7.59 19.42
N ALA A 66 0.29 6.74 20.15
CA ALA A 66 0.44 5.35 19.78
C ALA A 66 -0.85 4.58 20.12
N PRO A 67 -1.42 3.81 19.19
CA PRO A 67 -2.67 3.08 19.41
C PRO A 67 -2.49 1.98 20.46
N SER A 68 -3.43 1.91 21.39
CA SER A 68 -3.59 0.80 22.32
C SER A 68 -4.06 -0.47 21.61
N GLN A 69 -3.90 -1.64 22.25
CA GLN A 69 -4.39 -2.91 21.69
C GLN A 69 -5.91 -2.91 21.47
N ALA A 70 -6.67 -2.25 22.34
CA ALA A 70 -8.13 -2.12 22.17
C ALA A 70 -8.50 -1.27 20.95
N GLU A 71 -7.73 -0.22 20.64
CA GLU A 71 -7.93 0.58 19.43
C GLU A 71 -7.60 -0.23 18.17
N TRP A 72 -6.53 -1.01 18.17
CA TRP A 72 -6.25 -1.97 17.10
C TRP A 72 -7.43 -2.93 16.88
N GLU A 73 -7.99 -3.49 17.96
CA GLU A 73 -9.14 -4.38 17.92
C GLU A 73 -10.35 -3.74 17.29
N GLN A 74 -10.71 -2.58 17.81
CA GLN A 74 -11.88 -1.86 17.38
C GLN A 74 -11.77 -1.52 15.90
N LEU A 75 -10.61 -1.01 15.45
CA LEU A 75 -10.42 -0.61 14.06
C LEU A 75 -10.44 -1.82 13.11
N LEU A 76 -9.78 -2.93 13.45
CA LEU A 76 -9.73 -4.12 12.58
C LEU A 76 -11.07 -4.87 12.52
N THR A 77 -11.77 -5.03 13.63
CA THR A 77 -13.01 -5.83 13.71
C THR A 77 -14.24 -5.14 13.12
N SER A 78 -14.23 -3.80 13.03
CA SER A 78 -15.37 -3.01 12.57
C SER A 78 -15.21 -2.40 11.18
N CYS A 79 -14.05 -2.54 10.55
CA CYS A 79 -13.82 -2.02 9.20
C CYS A 79 -14.31 -2.96 8.09
N SER A 80 -14.62 -2.37 6.94
CA SER A 80 -14.83 -3.08 5.67
C SER A 80 -13.52 -3.20 4.88
N ALA A 81 -12.65 -2.19 5.01
CA ALA A 81 -11.30 -2.14 4.50
C ALA A 81 -10.37 -1.49 5.54
N PHE A 82 -9.12 -1.95 5.61
CA PHE A 82 -8.14 -1.43 6.55
C PHE A 82 -6.86 -1.02 5.83
N LEU A 83 -6.32 0.15 6.15
CA LEU A 83 -5.00 0.60 5.73
C LEU A 83 -4.05 0.65 6.93
N PHE A 84 -2.93 -0.07 6.82
CA PHE A 84 -1.76 0.18 7.64
C PHE A 84 -0.68 0.85 6.81
N TYR A 85 -0.16 1.99 7.25
CA TYR A 85 0.98 2.65 6.61
C TYR A 85 2.01 3.05 7.67
N GLY A 86 3.09 2.31 7.81
CA GLY A 86 4.04 2.53 8.90
C GLY A 86 5.41 1.91 8.70
N MET A 87 6.23 1.98 9.75
CA MET A 87 7.59 1.45 9.75
C MET A 87 7.62 -0.05 10.04
N GLU A 88 8.68 -0.71 9.60
CA GLU A 88 9.01 -2.12 9.89
C GLU A 88 7.87 -3.07 9.50
N ARG A 89 7.86 -4.30 10.02
CA ARG A 89 6.84 -5.31 9.68
C ARG A 89 5.53 -4.98 10.38
N PHE A 90 4.37 -5.16 9.73
CA PHE A 90 3.04 -5.02 10.36
C PHE A 90 2.94 -5.77 11.70
N MET A 91 3.43 -7.01 11.73
CA MET A 91 3.44 -7.87 12.92
C MET A 91 4.34 -7.39 14.07
N SER A 92 5.11 -6.31 13.86
CA SER A 92 5.84 -5.64 14.94
C SER A 92 5.00 -4.62 15.72
N HIS A 93 3.80 -4.29 15.22
CA HIS A 93 2.86 -3.36 15.85
C HIS A 93 1.68 -4.08 16.51
N VAL A 94 1.43 -5.32 16.09
CA VAL A 94 0.29 -6.14 16.51
C VAL A 94 0.78 -7.42 17.17
N LEU A 95 0.19 -7.79 18.30
CA LEU A 95 0.53 -9.04 18.98
C LEU A 95 -0.05 -10.23 18.20
N LEU A 96 0.79 -11.20 17.80
CA LEU A 96 0.34 -12.38 17.05
C LEU A 96 -0.81 -13.13 17.73
N ASN A 97 -0.67 -13.43 19.03
CA ASN A 97 -1.66 -14.23 19.77
C ASN A 97 -3.03 -13.54 19.77
N TRP A 98 -3.01 -12.21 19.75
CA TRP A 98 -4.20 -11.40 19.68
C TRP A 98 -4.76 -11.37 18.27
N LEU A 99 -3.93 -11.16 17.24
CA LEU A 99 -4.35 -11.23 15.84
C LEU A 99 -5.04 -12.55 15.49
N VAL A 100 -4.43 -13.69 15.84
CA VAL A 100 -4.98 -15.02 15.50
C VAL A 100 -6.25 -15.36 16.28
N ALA A 101 -6.47 -14.73 17.43
CA ALA A 101 -7.69 -14.93 18.22
C ALA A 101 -8.85 -14.07 17.68
N MET A 102 -8.56 -13.05 16.87
CA MET A 102 -9.60 -12.22 16.29
C MET A 102 -10.34 -12.92 15.15
N ASN A 103 -11.63 -12.62 15.06
CA ASN A 103 -12.46 -12.94 13.91
C ASN A 103 -12.87 -11.62 13.23
N ILE A 104 -12.25 -11.29 12.09
CA ILE A 104 -12.47 -10.04 11.34
C ILE A 104 -13.11 -10.25 9.96
N PRO A 105 -14.21 -11.03 9.84
CA PRO A 105 -14.79 -11.40 8.54
C PRO A 105 -15.44 -10.21 7.81
N LYS A 106 -15.64 -9.09 8.51
CA LYS A 106 -16.14 -7.83 7.92
C LYS A 106 -15.06 -7.11 7.13
N CYS A 107 -13.79 -7.25 7.52
CA CYS A 107 -12.67 -6.63 6.83
C CYS A 107 -12.36 -7.44 5.55
N ARG A 108 -12.82 -6.97 4.40
CA ARG A 108 -12.65 -7.66 3.12
C ARG A 108 -11.31 -7.34 2.46
N LEU A 109 -10.75 -6.17 2.74
CA LEU A 109 -9.50 -5.70 2.15
C LEU A 109 -8.57 -5.13 3.22
N VAL A 110 -7.36 -5.66 3.33
CA VAL A 110 -6.27 -5.04 4.10
C VAL A 110 -5.22 -4.55 3.12
N ILE A 111 -4.79 -3.30 3.26
CA ILE A 111 -3.67 -2.72 2.54
C ILE A 111 -2.57 -2.46 3.57
N LEU A 112 -1.47 -3.18 3.46
CA LEU A 112 -0.25 -2.93 4.20
C LEU A 112 0.65 -2.09 3.31
N LEU A 113 1.16 -0.98 3.84
CA LEU A 113 2.23 -0.14 3.33
C LEU A 113 3.33 -0.05 4.40
N ASP A 114 3.83 -1.19 4.80
CA ASP A 114 4.87 -1.38 5.81
C ASP A 114 6.26 -1.61 5.16
N LEU A 115 7.19 -2.22 5.91
CA LEU A 115 8.56 -2.54 5.51
C LEU A 115 9.41 -1.32 5.14
N VAL A 116 9.19 -0.20 5.79
CA VAL A 116 10.10 0.95 5.75
C VAL A 116 10.93 0.98 7.02
N ARG A 117 12.22 1.29 6.92
CA ARG A 117 13.11 1.34 8.09
C ARG A 117 13.66 2.73 8.33
N SER A 118 13.44 3.25 9.54
CA SER A 118 14.15 4.41 10.08
C SER A 118 15.15 3.96 11.15
N GLN A 119 16.04 4.86 11.58
CA GLN A 119 16.96 4.55 12.67
C GLN A 119 16.22 4.25 13.98
N GLN A 120 15.16 5.02 14.26
CA GLN A 120 14.33 4.86 15.46
C GLN A 120 13.57 3.52 15.43
N SER A 121 12.95 3.19 14.29
CA SER A 121 12.23 1.94 14.14
C SER A 121 13.15 0.73 14.25
N TYR A 122 14.34 0.79 13.65
CA TYR A 122 15.32 -0.27 13.74
C TYR A 122 15.73 -0.57 15.18
N GLN A 123 16.00 0.47 15.98
CA GLN A 123 16.34 0.32 17.40
C GLN A 123 15.19 -0.30 18.19
N ARG A 124 13.95 0.16 17.96
CA ARG A 124 12.76 -0.39 18.61
C ARG A 124 12.59 -1.88 18.30
N ILE A 125 12.72 -2.28 17.03
CA ILE A 125 12.58 -3.68 16.63
C ILE A 125 13.72 -4.54 17.14
N ALA A 126 14.96 -4.06 17.05
CA ALA A 126 16.12 -4.77 17.58
C ALA A 126 15.93 -5.10 19.07
N ASN A 127 15.47 -4.13 19.86
CA ASN A 127 15.18 -4.34 21.29
C ASN A 127 13.99 -5.31 21.51
N ALA A 128 12.93 -5.19 20.71
CA ALA A 128 11.76 -6.06 20.83
C ALA A 128 12.04 -7.52 20.42
N ASP A 129 12.94 -7.72 19.44
CA ASP A 129 13.25 -9.04 18.90
C ASP A 129 14.24 -9.83 19.79
N LEU A 130 14.96 -9.18 20.72
CA LEU A 130 15.87 -9.85 21.67
C LEU A 130 15.21 -10.98 22.48
N HIS A 131 13.91 -10.86 22.73
CA HIS A 131 13.14 -11.81 23.52
C HIS A 131 12.29 -12.77 22.67
N LYS A 132 12.35 -12.69 21.33
CA LYS A 132 11.54 -13.52 20.43
C LYS A 132 12.33 -14.73 19.96
N SER A 133 11.66 -15.88 19.88
CA SER A 133 12.24 -17.06 19.25
C SER A 133 12.33 -16.90 17.73
N CYS A 134 13.23 -17.64 17.08
CA CYS A 134 13.37 -17.63 15.62
C CYS A 134 12.06 -18.00 14.91
N LEU A 135 11.31 -18.97 15.45
CA LEU A 135 9.99 -19.35 14.93
C LEU A 135 8.99 -18.21 15.04
N ARG A 136 9.02 -17.44 16.14
CA ARG A 136 8.15 -16.28 16.31
C ARG A 136 8.46 -15.19 15.30
N ILE A 137 9.74 -14.90 15.04
CA ILE A 137 10.16 -13.91 14.04
C ILE A 137 9.80 -14.37 12.62
N ALA A 138 9.87 -15.67 12.32
CA ALA A 138 9.51 -16.21 11.02
C ALA A 138 8.03 -15.93 10.66
N LEU A 139 7.13 -15.94 11.64
CA LEU A 139 5.71 -15.62 11.45
C LEU A 139 5.43 -14.13 11.17
N GLU A 140 6.43 -13.25 11.34
CA GLU A 140 6.30 -11.82 11.04
C GLU A 140 6.63 -11.49 9.58
N ARG A 141 7.05 -12.47 8.79
CA ARG A 141 7.36 -12.29 7.37
C ARG A 141 6.10 -11.94 6.57
N PRO A 142 6.24 -11.29 5.40
CA PRO A 142 5.07 -10.77 4.67
C PRO A 142 4.08 -11.84 4.23
N THR A 143 4.56 -12.99 3.75
CA THR A 143 3.70 -14.09 3.32
C THR A 143 2.94 -14.70 4.48
N GLU A 144 3.62 -14.95 5.60
CA GLU A 144 3.04 -15.46 6.84
C GLU A 144 2.03 -14.47 7.43
N THR A 145 2.33 -13.16 7.37
CA THR A 145 1.38 -12.10 7.78
C THR A 145 0.11 -12.15 6.93
N ALA A 146 0.22 -12.28 5.61
CA ALA A 146 -0.94 -12.42 4.73
C ALA A 146 -1.74 -13.69 5.01
N MET A 147 -1.08 -14.81 5.31
CA MET A 147 -1.74 -16.05 5.73
C MET A 147 -2.51 -15.86 7.04
N LEU A 148 -1.91 -15.23 8.05
CA LEU A 148 -2.55 -14.96 9.33
C LEU A 148 -3.78 -14.06 9.16
N LEU A 149 -3.67 -12.97 8.41
CA LEU A 149 -4.82 -12.11 8.10
C LEU A 149 -5.92 -12.87 7.37
N SER A 150 -5.56 -13.72 6.41
CA SER A 150 -6.53 -14.57 5.70
C SER A 150 -7.25 -15.54 6.65
N LEU A 151 -6.52 -16.17 7.57
CA LEU A 151 -7.08 -17.06 8.59
C LEU A 151 -8.06 -16.35 9.53
N THR A 152 -7.84 -15.07 9.81
CA THR A 152 -8.76 -14.25 10.63
C THR A 152 -10.02 -13.78 9.88
N GLY A 153 -10.14 -14.11 8.59
CA GLY A 153 -11.33 -13.84 7.77
C GLY A 153 -11.16 -12.74 6.71
N VAL A 154 -9.95 -12.20 6.52
CA VAL A 154 -9.70 -11.16 5.52
C VAL A 154 -9.77 -11.75 4.10
N GLY A 155 -10.55 -11.13 3.22
CA GLY A 155 -10.76 -11.62 1.85
C GLY A 155 -9.62 -11.31 0.87
N SER A 156 -8.86 -10.23 1.11
CA SER A 156 -7.73 -9.83 0.29
C SER A 156 -6.74 -8.99 1.06
N VAL A 157 -5.45 -9.23 0.81
CA VAL A 157 -4.35 -8.51 1.45
C VAL A 157 -3.41 -7.98 0.37
N VAL A 158 -3.28 -6.66 0.28
CA VAL A 158 -2.23 -5.99 -0.48
C VAL A 158 -1.04 -5.78 0.45
N ALA A 159 0.13 -6.33 0.13
CA ALA A 159 1.30 -6.28 0.99
C ALA A 159 2.62 -6.19 0.22
N MET A 160 3.67 -5.67 0.87
CA MET A 160 5.02 -5.61 0.29
C MET A 160 5.80 -6.87 0.65
N GLN A 161 6.63 -7.36 -0.26
CA GLN A 161 7.45 -8.55 -0.07
C GLN A 161 8.81 -8.25 0.55
N TRP A 162 9.33 -7.04 0.35
CA TRP A 162 10.66 -6.62 0.77
C TRP A 162 10.65 -5.19 1.29
N TYR A 163 11.71 -4.85 2.04
CA TYR A 163 11.93 -3.49 2.52
C TYR A 163 11.97 -2.48 1.37
N THR A 164 11.38 -1.32 1.64
CA THR A 164 11.09 -0.26 0.69
C THR A 164 11.43 1.09 1.30
N SER A 165 11.46 2.15 0.47
CA SER A 165 11.62 3.53 0.95
C SER A 165 10.28 4.20 1.22
N LEU A 166 10.31 5.31 1.97
CA LEU A 166 9.17 6.19 2.18
C LEU A 166 8.64 6.77 0.87
N GLU A 167 9.53 7.19 -0.03
CA GLU A 167 9.17 7.71 -1.35
C GLU A 167 8.38 6.67 -2.15
N GLU A 168 8.84 5.42 -2.16
CA GLU A 168 8.15 4.37 -2.89
C GLU A 168 6.78 4.05 -2.30
N ASN A 169 6.64 4.00 -0.96
CA ASN A 169 5.34 3.75 -0.33
C ASN A 169 4.38 4.94 -0.46
N ALA A 170 4.88 6.18 -0.42
CA ALA A 170 4.09 7.37 -0.70
C ALA A 170 3.50 7.33 -2.12
N GLY A 171 4.32 7.04 -3.14
CA GLY A 171 3.82 6.89 -4.51
C GLY A 171 2.86 5.70 -4.70
N ARG A 172 3.08 4.59 -3.97
CA ARG A 172 2.14 3.46 -3.96
C ARG A 172 0.81 3.84 -3.33
N LEU A 173 0.81 4.56 -2.20
CA LEU A 173 -0.41 5.05 -1.55
C LEU A 173 -1.27 5.87 -2.51
N GLU A 174 -0.66 6.86 -3.17
CA GLU A 174 -1.35 7.71 -4.14
C GLU A 174 -1.95 6.89 -5.29
N THR A 175 -1.14 6.01 -5.89
CA THR A 175 -1.59 5.17 -7.01
C THR A 175 -2.70 4.20 -6.58
N LEU A 176 -2.59 3.59 -5.40
CA LEU A 176 -3.61 2.68 -4.86
C LEU A 176 -4.94 3.40 -4.68
N PHE A 177 -4.95 4.53 -3.97
CA PHE A 177 -6.18 5.27 -3.69
C PHE A 177 -6.79 5.87 -4.95
N GLU A 178 -5.99 6.37 -5.88
CA GLU A 178 -6.47 6.87 -7.16
C GLU A 178 -7.15 5.76 -7.98
N ASN A 179 -6.54 4.58 -8.07
CA ASN A 179 -7.10 3.49 -8.86
C ASN A 179 -8.32 2.84 -8.20
N LEU A 180 -8.29 2.62 -6.89
CA LEU A 180 -9.40 2.00 -6.17
C LEU A 180 -10.61 2.95 -6.05
N LEU A 181 -10.40 4.23 -5.73
CA LEU A 181 -11.49 5.16 -5.43
C LEU A 181 -11.86 6.00 -6.65
N SER A 182 -10.89 6.63 -7.33
CA SER A 182 -11.17 7.57 -8.43
C SER A 182 -11.45 6.86 -9.74
N PHE A 183 -10.70 5.80 -10.07
CA PHE A 183 -10.96 5.00 -11.28
C PHE A 183 -11.90 3.81 -11.05
N GLY A 184 -12.09 3.36 -9.80
CA GLY A 184 -12.98 2.23 -9.51
C GLY A 184 -12.45 0.91 -10.04
N ARG A 185 -11.14 0.77 -10.10
CA ARG A 185 -10.50 -0.48 -10.50
C ARG A 185 -10.61 -1.48 -9.37
N THR A 186 -10.64 -2.75 -9.76
CA THR A 186 -10.51 -3.84 -8.79
C THR A 186 -9.11 -3.85 -8.15
N THR A 187 -8.97 -4.54 -7.02
CA THR A 187 -7.66 -4.77 -6.38
C THR A 187 -6.64 -5.38 -7.35
N GLY A 188 -7.03 -6.40 -8.12
CA GLY A 188 -6.16 -7.06 -9.10
C GLY A 188 -5.74 -6.12 -10.24
N GLN A 189 -6.68 -5.37 -10.81
CA GLN A 189 -6.37 -4.36 -11.84
C GLN A 189 -5.44 -3.27 -11.29
N THR A 190 -5.62 -2.87 -10.04
CA THR A 190 -4.80 -1.84 -9.40
C THR A 190 -3.36 -2.32 -9.20
N ILE A 191 -3.17 -3.55 -8.71
CA ILE A 191 -1.81 -4.13 -8.57
C ILE A 191 -1.15 -4.29 -9.94
N HIS A 192 -1.90 -4.70 -10.96
CA HIS A 192 -1.38 -4.77 -12.32
C HIS A 192 -0.91 -3.40 -12.84
N VAL A 193 -1.64 -2.32 -12.55
CA VAL A 193 -1.21 -0.94 -12.88
C VAL A 193 0.10 -0.58 -12.17
N LEU A 194 0.24 -0.89 -10.88
CA LEU A 194 1.47 -0.65 -10.11
C LEU A 194 2.69 -1.38 -10.69
N GLN A 195 2.49 -2.60 -11.18
CA GLN A 195 3.55 -3.39 -11.81
C GLN A 195 3.95 -2.82 -13.18
N LYS A 196 2.99 -2.32 -13.97
CA LYS A 196 3.23 -1.80 -15.32
C LYS A 196 3.78 -0.38 -15.34
N SER A 197 3.29 0.52 -14.49
CA SER A 197 3.65 1.95 -14.48
C SER A 197 5.15 2.19 -14.27
N ARG A 198 5.80 1.32 -13.49
CA ARG A 198 7.25 1.39 -13.22
C ARG A 198 8.14 0.79 -14.31
N SER A 199 7.57 0.03 -15.23
CA SER A 199 8.29 -0.48 -16.42
C SER A 199 8.47 0.61 -17.49
N HIS A 200 7.66 1.68 -17.44
CA HIS A 200 7.69 2.79 -18.41
C HIS A 200 8.36 4.07 -17.87
N GLY A 201 8.62 4.16 -16.56
CA GLY A 201 9.11 5.38 -15.88
C GLY A 201 10.56 5.84 -16.19
N LYS A 202 11.28 5.17 -17.10
CA LYS A 202 12.66 5.54 -17.48
C LYS A 202 12.80 6.21 -18.85
N ARG A 203 11.70 6.53 -19.55
CA ARG A 203 11.76 7.11 -20.92
C ARG A 203 11.73 8.65 -21.01
N HIS A 204 11.66 9.39 -19.89
CA HIS A 204 11.69 10.85 -19.92
C HIS A 204 12.77 11.43 -19.00
N SER A 205 14.03 11.23 -19.37
CA SER A 205 15.10 12.18 -19.03
C SER A 205 16.19 12.09 -20.10
N MET A 206 15.87 12.54 -21.31
CA MET A 206 16.88 12.94 -22.30
C MET A 206 16.17 13.71 -23.43
N LYS A 207 16.29 15.04 -23.38
CA LYS A 207 16.13 16.06 -24.43
C LYS A 207 15.68 17.35 -23.70
N ASN A 208 16.54 18.35 -23.51
CA ASN A 208 17.11 19.14 -24.58
C ASN A 208 18.50 19.72 -24.22
N SER A 209 19.57 19.17 -24.79
CA SER A 209 20.70 19.99 -25.21
C SER A 209 20.51 20.28 -26.70
N ARG A 210 20.32 21.57 -27.01
CA ARG A 210 20.20 22.06 -28.39
C ARG A 210 21.53 21.80 -29.11
N SER A 211 21.49 21.07 -30.21
CA SER A 211 22.54 21.12 -31.24
C SER A 211 21.87 21.47 -32.58
N SER A 212 22.54 22.38 -33.28
CA SER A 212 22.19 22.95 -34.58
C SER A 212 22.25 21.93 -35.72
N PRO A 213 21.57 22.20 -36.85
CA PRO A 213 21.41 21.21 -37.91
C PRO A 213 22.58 21.28 -38.89
N GLU A 214 23.08 20.12 -39.33
CA GLU A 214 23.52 19.94 -40.71
C GLU A 214 23.68 18.45 -41.07
N ASP A 215 23.17 18.17 -42.26
CA ASP A 215 23.42 17.07 -43.18
C ASP A 215 22.75 15.67 -43.06
N LYS A 216 22.22 15.31 -44.24
CA LYS A 216 21.43 14.16 -44.65
C LYS A 216 22.31 12.91 -44.80
N ILE A 217 21.69 11.72 -44.69
CA ILE A 217 21.74 10.62 -45.68
C ILE A 217 20.75 9.52 -45.24
N GLU A 218 19.98 9.02 -46.19
CA GLU A 218 19.07 7.88 -46.07
C GLU A 218 19.84 6.57 -45.88
N GLU A 219 19.38 5.70 -44.99
CA GLU A 219 19.56 4.25 -45.15
C GLU A 219 18.41 3.48 -44.48
N GLN A 220 17.65 2.77 -45.32
CA GLN A 220 16.68 1.76 -44.93
C GLN A 220 17.42 0.50 -44.48
N THR A 221 17.18 0.01 -43.26
CA THR A 221 16.93 -1.40 -42.88
C THR A 221 17.22 -1.61 -41.39
N LEU A 222 16.22 -2.05 -40.62
CA LEU A 222 16.21 -3.34 -39.90
C LEU A 222 14.97 -3.38 -38.97
N CYS A 223 14.13 -4.40 -39.16
CA CYS A 223 13.27 -4.87 -38.10
C CYS A 223 14.14 -5.38 -36.95
N THR A 224 14.10 -4.71 -35.81
CA THR A 224 14.56 -5.31 -34.54
C THR A 224 13.40 -5.31 -33.58
N SER A 225 12.96 -6.54 -33.27
CA SER A 225 12.11 -6.91 -32.15
C SER A 225 12.49 -6.14 -30.89
N SER A 226 11.61 -5.23 -30.45
CA SER A 226 11.79 -4.58 -29.17
C SER A 226 11.29 -5.53 -28.09
N ASP A 227 12.20 -6.29 -27.48
CA ASP A 227 11.95 -6.93 -26.20
C ASP A 227 11.41 -5.87 -25.22
N PRO A 228 10.39 -6.20 -24.40
CA PRO A 228 9.85 -5.25 -23.44
C PRO A 228 10.97 -4.85 -22.46
N PRO A 229 11.06 -3.55 -22.10
CA PRO A 229 12.11 -3.09 -21.19
C PRO A 229 12.02 -3.86 -19.87
N ALA A 230 13.16 -4.37 -19.39
CA ALA A 230 13.26 -5.09 -18.13
C ALA A 230 12.66 -4.22 -17.00
N SER A 231 11.60 -4.75 -16.38
CA SER A 231 10.90 -4.05 -15.31
C SER A 231 11.78 -3.97 -14.06
N HIS A 232 11.81 -2.80 -13.42
CA HIS A 232 12.58 -2.61 -12.19
C HIS A 232 12.05 -3.54 -11.09
N PRO A 233 12.87 -4.33 -10.36
CA PRO A 233 12.39 -5.32 -9.40
C PRO A 233 11.39 -4.79 -8.35
N SER A 234 11.48 -3.52 -7.97
CA SER A 234 10.54 -2.88 -7.03
C SER A 234 9.10 -2.75 -7.54
N CYS A 235 8.85 -2.99 -8.84
CA CYS A 235 7.50 -3.07 -9.40
C CYS A 235 6.75 -4.33 -8.92
N PHE A 236 7.46 -5.40 -8.57
CA PHE A 236 6.89 -6.65 -8.05
C PHE A 236 6.81 -6.70 -6.53
N ASN A 237 7.25 -5.63 -5.84
CA ASN A 237 7.26 -5.63 -4.38
C ASN A 237 5.84 -5.62 -3.80
N CYS A 238 4.89 -4.93 -4.43
CA CYS A 238 3.49 -4.89 -4.00
C CYS A 238 2.72 -6.06 -4.61
N VAL A 239 2.22 -6.94 -3.74
CA VAL A 239 1.55 -8.20 -4.12
C VAL A 239 0.15 -8.22 -3.53
N LEU A 240 -0.78 -8.82 -4.28
CA LEU A 240 -2.13 -9.12 -3.82
C LEU A 240 -2.24 -10.60 -3.45
N TYR A 241 -2.63 -10.88 -2.21
CA TYR A 241 -3.05 -12.17 -1.73
C TYR A 241 -4.59 -12.22 -1.64
N GLY A 242 -5.21 -13.31 -2.06
CA GLY A 242 -6.67 -13.47 -2.02
C GLY A 242 -7.37 -12.98 -3.29
N LEU A 243 -8.54 -12.36 -3.12
CA LEU A 243 -9.48 -12.07 -4.21
C LEU A 243 -9.08 -10.85 -5.08
N PRO A 244 -8.89 -11.02 -6.40
CA PRO A 244 -8.48 -9.94 -7.31
C PRO A 244 -9.62 -9.01 -7.73
N ASN A 245 -10.86 -9.33 -7.40
CA ASN A 245 -12.08 -8.71 -7.89
C ASN A 245 -12.79 -7.83 -6.85
N ILE A 246 -12.08 -7.40 -5.81
CA ILE A 246 -12.64 -6.45 -4.83
C ILE A 246 -12.66 -5.04 -5.42
N ILE A 247 -13.79 -4.34 -5.28
CA ILE A 247 -13.97 -2.95 -5.68
C ILE A 247 -14.43 -2.09 -4.50
N LEU A 248 -13.84 -0.91 -4.36
CA LEU A 248 -14.23 0.07 -3.35
C LEU A 248 -15.39 0.93 -3.87
N MET A 249 -16.49 0.98 -3.11
CA MET A 249 -17.71 1.75 -3.43
C MET A 249 -18.05 2.81 -2.40
#